data_AF-X6NFU0-F1
#
_entry.id   AF-X6NFU0-F1
#
_cell.length_a   1.000
_cell.length_b   1.000
_cell.length_c   1.000
_cell.angle_alpha   90.00
_cell.angle_beta   90.00
_cell.angle_gamma   90.00
#
_symmetry.space_group_name_H-M   'P 1'
#
loop_
_entity.id
_entity.type
_entity.pdbx_description
1 polymer ?
#
loop_
_entity_poly.entity_id
_entity_poly.type
_entity_poly.pdbx_seq_one_letter_code
_entity_poly.pdbx_strand_id
1 'polypeptide(L)'
;MSDLRPYKQWRWSDPHNNNNNNNNNNNNNNNNNIPRQASLSHSKETSERRTAIEMSYQLTLEEVLAKKNGFELFASHLVKELSLENVLFLVEYMQLKHFVMIHQLCRYVSDIGYRIPIPPTLIQKHLHPHLLQTHISTTAAWAICLDMFHYMYAQYIMSDSVALLNLSFESSNAITCQMHRLKHDSTVHELQPLIAVFDVAARDIMSLLRADSFYRFQLSRECIRYCEELI
;
A
#
# COMPACT_ATOMS: atom_id res chain seq x y z
N MET A 1 -16.14 -11.45 -30.58
CA MET A 1 -14.68 -11.50 -30.34
C MET A 1 -14.19 -10.08 -30.30
N SER A 2 -14.27 -9.46 -29.13
CA SER A 2 -13.97 -8.06 -28.91
C SER A 2 -12.51 -7.97 -28.50
N ASP A 3 -11.76 -7.16 -29.22
CA ASP A 3 -10.33 -6.90 -29.06
C ASP A 3 -10.07 -6.19 -27.71
N LEU A 4 -9.93 -6.98 -26.66
CA LEU A 4 -9.49 -6.56 -25.32
C LEU A 4 -8.02 -6.19 -25.41
N ARG A 5 -7.74 -4.96 -25.85
CA ARG A 5 -6.39 -4.41 -25.72
C ARG A 5 -6.02 -4.39 -24.24
N PRO A 6 -4.81 -4.85 -23.87
CA PRO A 6 -4.41 -4.92 -22.48
C PRO A 6 -4.34 -3.49 -21.94
N TYR A 7 -5.07 -3.24 -20.85
CA TYR A 7 -4.83 -2.07 -20.00
C TYR A 7 -3.36 -2.10 -19.63
N LYS A 8 -2.56 -1.31 -20.37
CA LYS A 8 -1.13 -1.20 -20.23
C LYS A 8 -0.82 -0.77 -18.81
N GLN A 9 -0.39 -1.73 -18.02
CA GLN A 9 0.73 -1.66 -17.10
C GLN A 9 0.87 -0.30 -16.40
N TRP A 10 0.19 -0.18 -15.26
CA TRP A 10 0.40 0.85 -14.26
C TRP A 10 1.82 0.74 -13.69
N ARG A 11 2.83 1.10 -14.49
CA ARG A 11 4.19 1.28 -14.01
C ARG A 11 4.18 2.50 -13.09
N TRP A 12 4.37 2.25 -11.80
CA TRP A 12 4.85 3.26 -10.87
C TRP A 12 6.04 3.96 -11.52
N SER A 13 5.87 5.24 -11.83
CA SER A 13 6.98 6.06 -12.28
C SER A 13 7.94 6.15 -11.11
N ASP A 14 9.17 5.64 -11.29
CA ASP A 14 10.23 5.74 -10.29
C ASP A 14 10.26 7.16 -9.73
N PRO A 15 10.14 7.36 -8.40
CA PRO A 15 10.30 8.68 -7.83
C PRO A 15 11.73 9.11 -8.15
N HIS A 16 11.86 10.09 -9.05
CA HIS A 16 13.13 10.67 -9.41
C HIS A 16 13.88 11.04 -8.13
N ASN A 17 14.96 10.30 -7.90
CA ASN A 17 16.03 10.55 -6.95
C ASN A 17 16.53 11.99 -7.13
N ASN A 18 16.01 12.92 -6.33
CA ASN A 18 16.45 14.30 -6.33
C ASN A 18 17.75 14.40 -5.53
N ASN A 19 18.81 13.84 -6.10
CA ASN A 19 20.15 13.82 -5.53
C ASN A 19 20.79 15.18 -5.84
N ASN A 20 20.49 16.17 -5.01
CA ASN A 20 21.03 17.51 -5.10
C ASN A 20 22.48 17.49 -4.59
N ASN A 21 23.40 17.08 -5.46
CA ASN A 21 24.81 16.92 -5.18
C ASN A 21 25.49 18.31 -5.24
N ASN A 22 25.35 19.09 -4.16
CA ASN A 22 26.01 20.38 -4.04
C ASN A 22 27.42 20.19 -3.46
N ASN A 23 28.34 19.88 -4.36
CA ASN A 23 29.75 19.66 -4.07
C ASN A 23 30.44 21.03 -3.93
N ASN A 24 30.45 21.59 -2.71
CA ASN A 24 31.19 22.82 -2.42
C ASN A 24 32.40 22.51 -1.54
N ASN A 25 33.51 22.29 -2.24
CA ASN A 25 34.82 22.03 -1.69
C ASN A 25 35.44 23.39 -1.33
N ASN A 26 35.46 23.76 -0.05
CA ASN A 26 36.23 24.92 0.40
C ASN A 26 37.09 24.53 1.61
N ASN A 27 38.34 24.24 1.28
CA ASN A 27 39.41 23.88 2.19
C ASN A 27 39.98 25.19 2.73
N ASN A 28 39.74 25.51 4.00
CA ASN A 28 40.51 26.56 4.67
C ASN A 28 40.87 26.15 6.10
N ASN A 29 42.11 25.70 6.20
CA ASN A 29 42.87 25.53 7.43
C ASN A 29 42.93 26.87 8.16
N ASN A 30 42.43 26.94 9.40
CA ASN A 30 43.07 27.79 10.39
C ASN A 30 42.90 27.24 11.79
N ASN A 31 44.05 26.80 12.30
CA ASN A 31 44.33 26.32 13.62
C ASN A 31 44.30 27.51 14.58
N ASN A 32 43.48 27.48 15.64
CA ASN A 32 43.76 28.18 16.89
C ASN A 32 42.87 27.70 18.04
N ASN A 33 43.56 27.40 19.15
CA ASN A 33 43.10 26.91 20.44
C ASN A 33 41.82 27.59 20.96
N ILE A 34 40.77 26.81 21.23
CA ILE A 34 39.56 27.24 21.95
C ILE A 34 39.23 26.23 23.07
N PRO A 35 38.75 26.68 24.24
CA PRO A 35 38.71 25.90 25.48
C PRO A 35 37.66 24.79 25.46
N ARG A 36 37.97 23.70 26.18
CA ARG A 36 37.11 22.54 26.46
C ARG A 36 35.76 22.97 27.08
N GLN A 37 34.71 23.08 26.26
CA GLN A 37 33.30 23.14 26.68
C GLN A 37 32.43 22.14 25.91
N ALA A 38 32.92 20.92 25.70
CA ALA A 38 32.29 19.92 24.81
C ALA A 38 31.45 18.83 25.52
N SER A 39 31.17 18.92 26.83
CA SER A 39 30.61 17.78 27.58
C SER A 39 29.09 17.77 27.80
N LEU A 40 28.35 18.82 27.41
CA LEU A 40 26.91 18.91 27.69
C LEU A 40 26.00 18.42 26.56
N SER A 41 26.46 18.43 25.29
CA SER A 41 25.62 18.09 24.13
C SER A 41 25.33 16.59 23.96
N HIS A 42 26.21 15.70 24.42
CA HIS A 42 26.03 14.25 24.22
C HIS A 42 24.95 13.61 25.09
N SER A 43 24.59 14.20 26.23
CA SER A 43 23.56 13.60 27.10
C SER A 43 22.17 13.64 26.47
N LYS A 44 21.84 14.72 25.76
CA LYS A 44 20.50 14.96 25.20
C LYS A 44 20.18 14.01 24.03
N GLU A 45 21.14 13.80 23.13
CA GLU A 45 21.03 12.94 21.94
C GLU A 45 20.70 11.48 22.32
N THR A 46 21.29 10.98 23.42
CA THR A 46 21.01 9.61 23.89
C THR A 46 19.62 9.44 24.48
N SER A 47 19.01 10.50 24.98
CA SER A 47 17.66 10.47 25.55
C SER A 47 16.60 10.48 24.44
N GLU A 48 16.70 11.39 23.47
CA GLU A 48 15.75 11.53 22.36
C GLU A 48 15.68 10.23 21.54
N ARG A 49 16.84 9.62 21.24
CA ARG A 49 16.90 8.36 20.50
C ARG A 49 16.26 7.18 21.26
N ARG A 50 16.40 7.12 22.59
CA ARG A 50 15.74 6.07 23.39
C ARG A 50 14.23 6.20 23.33
N THR A 51 13.71 7.43 23.45
CA THR A 51 12.28 7.71 23.32
C THR A 51 11.77 7.33 21.94
N ALA A 52 12.51 7.65 20.87
CA ALA A 52 12.12 7.28 19.51
C ALA A 52 12.07 5.76 19.28
N ILE A 53 13.01 5.00 19.87
CA ILE A 53 12.98 3.52 19.84
C ILE A 53 11.75 3.00 20.59
N GLU A 54 11.42 3.56 21.76
CA GLU A 54 10.21 3.16 22.49
C GLU A 54 8.94 3.47 21.70
N MET A 55 8.87 4.64 21.08
CA MET A 55 7.75 5.02 20.20
C MET A 55 7.65 4.10 18.98
N SER A 56 8.75 3.64 18.39
CA SER A 56 8.70 2.74 17.24
C SER A 56 8.03 1.41 17.56
N TYR A 57 8.17 0.91 18.79
CA TYR A 57 7.46 -0.28 19.28
C TYR A 57 5.97 -0.05 19.53
N GLN A 58 5.56 1.20 19.80
CA GLN A 58 4.17 1.56 20.04
C GLN A 58 3.39 1.80 18.73
N LEU A 59 4.09 2.09 17.62
CA LEU A 59 3.46 2.25 16.31
C LEU A 59 2.75 0.97 15.86
N THR A 60 1.53 1.13 15.35
CA THR A 60 0.79 0.06 14.67
C THR A 60 0.96 0.15 13.16
N LEU A 61 0.78 -0.98 12.46
CA LEU A 61 0.82 -1.02 10.99
C LEU A 61 -0.27 -0.09 10.41
N GLU A 62 -1.45 -0.10 11.00
CA GLU A 62 -2.58 0.74 10.61
C GLU A 62 -2.26 2.23 10.67
N GLU A 63 -1.59 2.69 11.73
CA GLU A 63 -1.18 4.10 11.86
C GLU A 63 -0.17 4.48 10.79
N VAL A 64 0.82 3.61 10.53
CA VAL A 64 1.83 3.84 9.50
C VAL A 64 1.19 3.90 8.12
N LEU A 65 0.30 2.95 7.80
CA LEU A 65 -0.42 2.95 6.52
C LEU A 65 -1.37 4.14 6.38
N ALA A 66 -1.98 4.63 7.47
CA ALA A 66 -2.92 5.76 7.45
C ALA A 66 -2.27 7.09 7.05
N LYS A 67 -0.96 7.23 7.23
CA LYS A 67 -0.21 8.46 6.96
C LYS A 67 0.57 8.31 5.65
N LYS A 68 0.51 9.32 4.79
CA LYS A 68 1.23 9.31 3.50
C LYS A 68 2.73 9.03 3.68
N ASN A 69 3.40 9.76 4.58
CA ASN A 69 4.83 9.59 4.81
C ASN A 69 5.16 8.23 5.43
N GLY A 70 4.33 7.75 6.37
CA GLY A 70 4.48 6.42 6.97
C GLY A 70 4.32 5.31 5.93
N PHE A 71 3.30 5.41 5.08
CA PHE A 71 3.06 4.50 3.97
C PHE A 71 4.24 4.46 2.99
N GLU A 72 4.73 5.63 2.53
CA GLU A 72 5.86 5.72 1.59
C GLU A 72 7.14 5.13 2.19
N LEU A 73 7.39 5.38 3.48
CA LEU A 73 8.53 4.83 4.20
C LEU A 73 8.44 3.31 4.35
N PHE A 74 7.26 2.79 4.70
CA PHE A 74 7.04 1.35 4.81
C PHE A 74 7.12 0.66 3.45
N ALA A 75 6.53 1.24 2.40
CA ALA A 75 6.65 0.72 1.04
C ALA A 75 8.13 0.68 0.59
N SER A 76 8.92 1.71 0.90
CA SER A 76 10.36 1.71 0.64
C SER A 76 11.10 0.59 1.39
N HIS A 77 10.67 0.26 2.60
CA HIS A 77 11.19 -0.88 3.35
C HIS A 77 10.84 -2.21 2.66
N LEU A 78 9.59 -2.41 2.25
CA LEU A 78 9.15 -3.63 1.54
C LEU A 78 9.88 -3.84 0.20
N VAL A 79 10.26 -2.77 -0.51
CA VAL A 79 11.12 -2.87 -1.72
C VAL A 79 12.46 -3.53 -1.40
N LYS A 80 13.08 -3.18 -0.26
CA LYS A 80 14.37 -3.77 0.16
C LYS A 80 14.21 -5.24 0.52
N GLU A 81 13.02 -5.63 0.98
CA GLU A 81 12.67 -7.02 1.34
C GLU A 81 12.09 -7.83 0.18
N LEU A 82 11.94 -7.22 -1.01
CA LEU A 82 11.30 -7.84 -2.18
C LEU A 82 9.87 -8.34 -1.89
N SER A 83 9.11 -7.59 -1.08
CA SER A 83 7.76 -7.95 -0.63
C SER A 83 6.70 -6.85 -0.89
N LEU A 84 6.99 -5.97 -1.85
CA LEU A 84 6.16 -4.80 -2.18
C LEU A 84 4.76 -5.18 -2.71
N GLU A 85 4.64 -6.34 -3.39
CA GLU A 85 3.39 -6.83 -3.95
C GLU A 85 2.25 -6.92 -2.93
N ASN A 86 2.58 -7.21 -1.67
CA ASN A 86 1.61 -7.29 -0.58
C ASN A 86 0.90 -5.94 -0.37
N VAL A 87 1.64 -4.82 -0.31
CA VAL A 87 1.02 -3.50 -0.12
C VAL A 87 0.37 -2.98 -1.40
N LEU A 88 0.90 -3.34 -2.58
CA LEU A 88 0.30 -2.97 -3.87
C LEU A 88 -1.10 -3.57 -4.03
N PHE A 89 -1.26 -4.86 -3.69
CA PHE A 89 -2.57 -5.50 -3.66
C PHE A 89 -3.56 -4.74 -2.77
N LEU A 90 -3.14 -4.34 -1.56
CA LEU A 90 -4.01 -3.59 -0.65
C LEU A 90 -4.42 -2.22 -1.21
N VAL A 91 -3.49 -1.50 -1.84
CA VAL A 91 -3.78 -0.21 -2.50
C VAL A 91 -4.79 -0.39 -3.62
N GLU A 92 -4.54 -1.33 -4.54
CA GLU A 92 -5.40 -1.58 -5.70
C GLU A 92 -6.77 -2.10 -5.27
N TYR A 93 -6.83 -2.89 -4.19
CA TYR A 93 -8.11 -3.30 -3.62
C TYR A 93 -8.90 -2.11 -3.05
N MET A 94 -8.24 -1.19 -2.34
CA MET A 94 -8.91 0.03 -1.86
C MET A 94 -9.33 0.95 -3.00
N GLN A 95 -8.62 0.95 -4.13
CA GLN A 95 -9.03 1.64 -5.36
C GLN A 95 -10.29 1.04 -5.97
N LEU A 96 -10.38 -0.29 -6.06
CA LEU A 96 -11.59 -0.99 -6.48
C LEU A 96 -12.78 -0.62 -5.59
N LYS A 97 -12.62 -0.67 -4.27
CA LYS A 97 -13.70 -0.31 -3.34
C LYS A 97 -14.09 1.15 -3.46
N HIS A 98 -13.12 2.05 -3.67
CA HIS A 98 -13.40 3.45 -3.96
C HIS A 98 -14.23 3.61 -5.23
N PHE A 99 -13.87 2.91 -6.30
CA PHE A 99 -14.64 2.88 -7.55
C PHE A 99 -16.08 2.39 -7.34
N VAL A 100 -16.28 1.29 -6.59
CA VAL A 100 -17.62 0.77 -6.24
C VAL A 100 -18.47 1.83 -5.53
N MET A 101 -17.87 2.60 -4.61
CA MET A 101 -18.57 3.65 -3.86
C MET A 101 -18.97 4.84 -4.76
N ILE A 102 -18.04 5.39 -5.54
CA ILE A 102 -18.31 6.61 -6.33
C ILE A 102 -19.33 6.37 -7.45
N HIS A 103 -19.40 5.16 -8.00
CA HIS A 103 -20.35 4.76 -9.04
C HIS A 103 -21.64 4.16 -8.49
N GLN A 104 -21.86 4.24 -7.17
CA GLN A 104 -23.08 3.79 -6.49
C GLN A 104 -23.40 2.30 -6.71
N LEU A 105 -22.40 1.49 -7.08
CA LEU A 105 -22.52 0.04 -7.12
C LEU A 105 -22.72 -0.54 -5.71
N CYS A 106 -22.39 0.25 -4.68
CA CYS A 106 -22.71 -0.06 -3.29
C CYS A 106 -24.21 -0.28 -3.02
N ARG A 107 -25.12 0.16 -3.91
CA ARG A 107 -26.56 -0.12 -3.79
C ARG A 107 -26.91 -1.60 -3.96
N TYR A 108 -26.01 -2.40 -4.54
CA TYR A 108 -26.19 -3.82 -4.80
C TYR A 108 -25.49 -4.73 -3.78
N VAL A 109 -24.85 -4.13 -2.76
CA VAL A 109 -24.17 -4.85 -1.69
C VAL A 109 -24.74 -4.40 -0.35
N SER A 110 -24.76 -5.31 0.63
CA SER A 110 -25.21 -4.98 1.99
C SER A 110 -24.18 -4.16 2.76
N ASP A 111 -22.89 -4.38 2.48
CA ASP A 111 -21.78 -3.70 3.13
C ASP A 111 -20.57 -3.66 2.19
N ILE A 112 -19.76 -2.60 2.30
CA ILE A 112 -18.52 -2.49 1.53
C ILE A 112 -17.42 -3.36 2.14
N GLY A 113 -17.55 -3.79 3.40
CA GLY A 113 -16.67 -4.76 4.02
C GLY A 113 -15.40 -4.17 4.64
N TYR A 114 -14.33 -4.97 4.69
CA TYR A 114 -13.08 -4.63 5.39
C TYR A 114 -12.36 -3.44 4.77
N ARG A 115 -12.13 -2.38 5.56
CA ARG A 115 -11.46 -1.17 5.09
C ARG A 115 -10.06 -1.07 5.66
N ILE A 116 -9.09 -0.92 4.77
CA ILE A 116 -7.68 -0.69 5.11
C ILE A 116 -7.47 0.82 5.21
N PRO A 117 -6.76 1.32 6.23
CA PRO A 117 -6.51 2.75 6.39
C PRO A 117 -5.41 3.22 5.42
N ILE A 118 -5.72 3.28 4.12
CA ILE A 118 -4.82 3.84 3.09
C ILE A 118 -5.18 5.33 2.86
N PRO A 119 -4.20 6.24 2.70
CA PRO A 119 -4.47 7.66 2.50
C PRO A 119 -5.32 7.86 1.24
N PRO A 120 -6.45 8.60 1.31
CA PRO A 120 -7.32 8.81 0.15
C PRO A 120 -6.61 9.41 -1.06
N THR A 121 -5.59 10.23 -0.82
CA THR A 121 -4.75 10.83 -1.87
C THR A 121 -4.00 9.77 -2.66
N LEU A 122 -3.53 8.69 -2.05
CA LEU A 122 -2.87 7.59 -2.76
C LEU A 122 -3.88 6.75 -3.56
N ILE A 123 -5.06 6.49 -2.98
CA ILE A 123 -6.14 5.77 -3.68
C ILE A 123 -6.53 6.53 -4.96
N GLN A 124 -6.76 7.83 -4.87
CA GLN A 124 -7.25 8.64 -5.99
C GLN A 124 -6.16 8.98 -7.02
N LYS A 125 -4.93 9.28 -6.57
CA LYS A 125 -3.85 9.75 -7.45
C LYS A 125 -3.49 8.76 -8.55
N HIS A 126 -3.60 7.47 -8.26
CA HIS A 126 -3.19 6.39 -9.16
C HIS A 126 -4.35 5.77 -9.94
N LEU A 127 -5.59 6.20 -9.68
CA LEU A 127 -6.73 5.85 -10.52
C LEU A 127 -6.74 6.71 -11.79
N HIS A 128 -7.13 6.11 -12.92
CA HIS A 128 -7.31 6.88 -14.16
C HIS A 128 -8.36 7.99 -13.94
N PRO A 129 -8.12 9.24 -14.35
CA PRO A 129 -9.09 10.32 -14.15
C PRO A 129 -10.49 10.03 -14.69
N HIS A 130 -10.61 9.24 -15.77
CA HIS A 130 -11.92 8.86 -16.30
C HIS A 130 -12.71 7.94 -15.37
N LEU A 131 -12.02 7.10 -14.58
CA LEU A 131 -12.67 6.22 -13.62
C LEU A 131 -13.25 6.99 -12.43
N LEU A 132 -12.80 8.23 -12.20
CA LEU A 132 -13.31 9.12 -11.15
C LEU A 132 -14.53 9.94 -11.60
N GLN A 133 -14.92 9.86 -12.87
CA GLN A 133 -16.03 10.64 -13.42
C GLN A 133 -17.37 10.00 -13.06
N THR A 134 -18.30 10.74 -12.45
CA THR A 134 -19.58 10.20 -11.97
C THR A 134 -20.65 9.97 -13.06
N HIS A 135 -20.33 10.19 -14.33
CA HIS A 135 -21.28 10.08 -15.44
C HIS A 135 -21.23 8.73 -16.19
N ILE A 136 -20.47 7.75 -15.67
CA ILE A 136 -20.44 6.39 -16.21
C ILE A 136 -21.78 5.71 -15.89
N SER A 137 -22.39 5.07 -16.88
CA SER A 137 -23.63 4.31 -16.68
C SER A 137 -23.40 3.13 -15.73
N THR A 138 -24.42 2.73 -14.97
CA THR A 138 -24.30 1.60 -14.02
C THR A 138 -23.80 0.32 -14.69
N THR A 139 -24.27 0.02 -15.91
CA THR A 139 -23.82 -1.14 -16.69
C THR A 139 -22.34 -1.06 -17.05
N ALA A 140 -21.85 0.12 -17.47
CA ALA A 140 -20.44 0.30 -17.79
C ALA A 140 -19.56 0.29 -16.53
N ALA A 141 -20.02 0.90 -15.44
CA ALA A 141 -19.33 0.85 -14.15
C ALA A 141 -19.23 -0.59 -13.64
N TRP A 142 -20.29 -1.39 -13.77
CA TRP A 142 -20.27 -2.80 -13.41
C TRP A 142 -19.23 -3.59 -14.24
N ALA A 143 -19.21 -3.41 -15.56
CA ALA A 143 -18.23 -4.07 -16.43
C ALA A 143 -16.78 -3.70 -16.03
N ILE A 144 -16.51 -2.42 -15.77
CA ILE A 144 -15.20 -1.97 -15.29
C ILE A 144 -14.85 -2.60 -13.93
N CYS A 145 -15.81 -2.68 -13.00
CA CYS A 145 -15.60 -3.31 -11.70
C CYS A 145 -15.21 -4.80 -11.86
N LEU A 146 -15.85 -5.52 -12.78
CA LEU A 146 -15.50 -6.90 -13.12
C LEU A 146 -14.09 -7.00 -13.69
N ASP A 147 -13.73 -6.11 -14.61
CA ASP A 147 -12.37 -6.04 -15.17
C ASP A 147 -11.33 -5.81 -14.08
N MET A 148 -11.62 -4.96 -13.09
CA MET A 148 -10.73 -4.74 -11.94
C MET A 148 -10.54 -5.99 -11.08
N PHE A 149 -11.61 -6.76 -10.80
CA PHE A 149 -11.49 -8.04 -10.09
C PHE A 149 -10.69 -9.07 -10.91
N HIS A 150 -10.95 -9.17 -12.21
CA HIS A 150 -10.20 -10.06 -13.10
C HIS A 150 -8.71 -9.70 -13.14
N TYR A 151 -8.40 -8.41 -13.23
CA TYR A 151 -7.04 -7.92 -13.16
C TYR A 151 -6.35 -8.33 -11.85
N MET A 152 -6.98 -8.05 -10.70
CA MET A 152 -6.41 -8.42 -9.41
C MET A 152 -6.23 -9.94 -9.26
N TYR A 153 -7.20 -10.73 -9.72
CA TYR A 153 -7.09 -12.20 -9.70
C TYR A 153 -5.89 -12.68 -10.52
N ALA A 154 -5.75 -12.20 -11.75
CA ALA A 154 -4.63 -12.57 -12.62
C ALA A 154 -3.28 -12.09 -12.06
N GLN A 155 -3.25 -10.89 -11.49
CA GLN A 155 -2.02 -10.24 -11.04
C GLN A 155 -1.54 -10.72 -9.67
N TYR A 156 -2.40 -11.24 -8.80
CA TYR A 156 -2.01 -11.54 -7.41
C TYR A 156 -2.35 -12.95 -6.93
N ILE A 157 -3.26 -13.65 -7.61
CA ILE A 157 -3.85 -14.90 -7.10
C ILE A 157 -3.50 -16.10 -7.98
N MET A 158 -3.45 -15.92 -9.31
CA MET A 158 -3.12 -17.01 -10.21
C MET A 158 -1.69 -17.52 -9.99
N SER A 159 -1.51 -18.83 -10.06
CA SER A 159 -0.25 -19.52 -9.73
C SER A 159 0.92 -19.14 -10.63
N ASP A 160 0.65 -18.65 -11.84
CA ASP A 160 1.64 -18.15 -12.80
C ASP A 160 1.88 -16.64 -12.68
N SER A 161 1.28 -15.98 -11.69
CA SER A 161 1.48 -14.55 -11.46
C SER A 161 2.90 -14.24 -10.98
N VAL A 162 3.46 -13.16 -11.53
CA VAL A 162 4.73 -12.57 -11.09
C VAL A 162 4.64 -11.97 -9.68
N ALA A 163 3.46 -11.48 -9.29
CA ALA A 163 3.19 -10.86 -8.00
C ALA A 163 2.26 -11.74 -7.13
N LEU A 164 2.45 -13.06 -7.23
CA LEU A 164 1.67 -14.04 -6.48
C LEU A 164 1.78 -13.77 -4.97
N LEU A 165 0.63 -13.56 -4.33
CA LEU A 165 0.54 -13.32 -2.91
C LEU A 165 0.67 -14.63 -2.11
N ASN A 166 1.29 -14.52 -0.93
CA ASN A 166 1.34 -15.62 0.03
C ASN A 166 0.05 -15.69 0.85
N LEU A 167 -1.04 -16.11 0.20
CA LEU A 167 -2.34 -16.32 0.82
C LEU A 167 -2.48 -17.73 1.38
N SER A 168 -3.41 -17.90 2.32
CA SER A 168 -3.83 -19.24 2.72
C SER A 168 -4.47 -19.98 1.54
N PHE A 169 -4.38 -21.33 1.56
CA PHE A 169 -5.04 -22.17 0.55
C PHE A 169 -6.56 -21.93 0.52
N GLU A 170 -7.17 -21.73 1.68
CA GLU A 170 -8.60 -21.46 1.78
C GLU A 170 -8.99 -20.15 1.09
N SER A 171 -8.27 -19.06 1.36
CA SER A 171 -8.50 -17.75 0.73
C SER A 171 -8.29 -17.79 -0.78
N SER A 172 -7.18 -18.37 -1.24
CA SER A 172 -6.88 -18.47 -2.68
C SER A 172 -7.93 -19.32 -3.41
N ASN A 173 -8.30 -20.48 -2.86
CA ASN A 173 -9.32 -21.35 -3.44
C ASN A 173 -10.71 -20.70 -3.45
N ALA A 174 -11.10 -20.00 -2.38
CA ALA A 174 -12.37 -19.28 -2.32
C ALA A 174 -12.46 -18.22 -3.43
N ILE A 175 -11.39 -17.43 -3.64
CA ILE A 175 -11.33 -16.46 -4.73
C ILE A 175 -11.42 -17.17 -6.09
N THR A 176 -10.63 -18.23 -6.33
CA THR A 176 -10.67 -18.99 -7.59
C THR A 176 -12.07 -19.53 -7.89
N CYS A 177 -12.77 -20.08 -6.90
CA CYS A 177 -14.15 -20.54 -7.06
C CYS A 177 -15.09 -19.40 -7.45
N GLN A 178 -15.01 -18.24 -6.80
CA GLN A 178 -15.87 -17.09 -7.14
C GLN A 178 -15.56 -16.54 -8.53
N MET A 179 -14.27 -16.41 -8.89
CA MET A 179 -13.86 -15.96 -10.21
C MET A 179 -14.28 -16.93 -11.32
N HIS A 180 -14.36 -18.23 -11.03
CA HIS A 180 -14.91 -19.22 -11.97
C HIS A 180 -16.43 -19.04 -12.16
N ARG A 181 -17.18 -18.82 -11.08
CA ARG A 181 -18.63 -18.56 -11.15
C ARG A 181 -18.94 -17.31 -11.97
N LEU A 182 -18.16 -16.25 -11.77
CA LEU A 182 -18.31 -14.97 -12.46
C LEU A 182 -18.25 -15.08 -13.99
N LYS A 183 -17.49 -16.06 -14.51
CA LYS A 183 -17.39 -16.35 -15.95
C LYS A 183 -18.69 -16.88 -16.54
N HIS A 184 -19.53 -17.50 -15.73
CA HIS A 184 -20.82 -18.07 -16.16
C HIS A 184 -21.98 -17.13 -15.86
N ASP A 185 -21.91 -16.40 -14.75
CA ASP A 185 -22.93 -15.45 -14.31
C ASP A 185 -22.25 -14.13 -13.91
N SER A 186 -22.41 -13.11 -14.74
CA SER A 186 -21.87 -11.76 -14.51
C SER A 186 -22.95 -10.80 -14.02
N THR A 187 -23.93 -11.27 -13.23
CA THR A 187 -24.94 -10.41 -12.63
C THR A 187 -24.36 -9.60 -11.46
N VAL A 188 -24.96 -8.43 -11.21
CA VAL A 188 -24.52 -7.50 -10.14
C VAL A 188 -24.62 -8.11 -8.73
N HIS A 189 -25.41 -9.17 -8.56
CA HIS A 189 -25.54 -9.90 -7.29
C HIS A 189 -24.26 -10.62 -6.88
N GLU A 190 -23.37 -10.93 -7.83
CA GLU A 190 -22.07 -11.55 -7.55
C GLU A 190 -21.05 -10.56 -6.95
N LEU A 191 -21.35 -9.25 -6.91
CA LEU A 191 -20.46 -8.25 -6.32
C LEU A 191 -20.22 -8.47 -4.82
N GLN A 192 -21.27 -8.78 -4.04
CA GLN A 192 -21.12 -8.98 -2.59
C GLN A 192 -20.26 -10.22 -2.26
N PRO A 193 -20.49 -11.40 -2.86
CA PRO A 193 -19.59 -12.55 -2.72
C PRO A 193 -18.14 -12.25 -3.12
N LEU A 194 -17.91 -11.51 -4.21
CA LEU A 194 -16.57 -11.12 -4.65
C LEU A 194 -15.86 -10.23 -3.62
N ILE A 195 -16.54 -9.19 -3.13
CA ILE A 195 -15.98 -8.32 -2.08
C ILE A 195 -15.62 -9.17 -0.85
N ALA A 196 -16.51 -10.07 -0.43
CA ALA A 196 -16.29 -10.88 0.76
C ALA A 196 -15.02 -11.75 0.66
N VAL A 197 -14.79 -12.44 -0.47
CA VAL A 197 -13.59 -13.29 -0.61
C VAL A 197 -12.30 -12.47 -0.73
N PHE A 198 -12.34 -11.31 -1.37
CA PHE A 198 -11.17 -10.41 -1.43
C PHE A 198 -10.91 -9.72 -0.08
N ASP A 199 -11.93 -9.46 0.73
CA ASP A 199 -11.76 -8.96 2.09
C ASP A 199 -11.02 -9.96 2.98
N VAL A 200 -11.29 -11.27 2.83
CA VAL A 200 -10.55 -12.31 3.55
C VAL A 200 -9.07 -12.27 3.14
N ALA A 201 -8.78 -12.23 1.83
CA ALA A 201 -7.40 -12.10 1.36
C ALA A 201 -6.72 -10.81 1.86
N ALA A 202 -7.42 -9.68 1.88
CA ALA A 202 -6.90 -8.44 2.44
C ALA A 202 -6.54 -8.56 3.94
N ARG A 203 -7.33 -9.30 4.73
CA ARG A 203 -7.01 -9.58 6.14
C ARG A 203 -5.83 -10.53 6.29
N ASP A 204 -5.71 -11.54 5.41
CA ASP A 204 -4.56 -12.45 5.38
C ASP A 204 -3.27 -11.64 5.15
N ILE A 205 -3.26 -10.76 4.15
CA ILE A 205 -2.09 -9.92 3.83
C ILE A 205 -1.80 -8.91 4.94
N MET A 206 -2.81 -8.26 5.52
CA MET A 206 -2.59 -7.37 6.68
C MET A 206 -1.99 -8.13 7.86
N SER A 207 -2.40 -9.38 8.08
CA SER A 207 -1.86 -10.23 9.15
C SER A 207 -0.43 -10.66 8.87
N LEU A 208 -0.13 -11.05 7.62
CA LEU A 208 1.22 -11.38 7.16
C LEU A 208 2.18 -10.20 7.33
N LEU A 209 1.79 -9.01 6.82
CA LEU A 209 2.58 -7.79 6.95
C LEU A 209 2.83 -7.43 8.41
N ARG A 210 1.82 -7.55 9.27
CA ARG A 210 1.96 -7.24 10.70
C ARG A 210 2.93 -8.19 11.41
N ALA A 211 2.84 -9.48 11.10
CA ALA A 211 3.63 -10.51 11.78
C ALA A 211 5.10 -10.55 11.34
N ASP A 212 5.41 -10.13 10.11
CA ASP A 212 6.76 -10.26 9.54
C ASP A 212 7.39 -8.90 9.19
N SER A 213 7.04 -8.32 8.04
CA SER A 213 7.69 -7.10 7.54
C SER A 213 7.52 -5.89 8.45
N PHE A 214 6.36 -5.71 9.10
CA PHE A 214 6.14 -4.58 9.99
C PHE A 214 7.00 -4.67 11.25
N TYR A 215 7.14 -5.86 11.84
CA TYR A 215 8.02 -6.07 12.97
C TYR A 215 9.47 -5.71 12.64
N ARG A 216 9.97 -6.14 11.48
CA ARG A 216 11.32 -5.76 11.00
C ARG A 216 11.42 -4.26 10.70
N PHE A 217 10.36 -3.67 10.19
CA PHE A 217 10.29 -2.23 9.95
C PHE A 217 10.41 -1.43 11.25
N GLN A 218 9.73 -1.82 12.35
CA GLN A 218 9.82 -1.14 13.65
C GLN A 218 11.26 -1.10 14.22
N LEU A 219 12.07 -2.11 13.89
CA LEU A 219 13.48 -2.22 14.26
C LEU A 219 14.42 -1.49 13.29
N SER A 220 13.93 -1.05 12.14
CA SER A 220 14.74 -0.40 11.11
C SER A 220 15.16 1.01 11.53
N ARG A 221 16.31 1.46 11.01
CA ARG A 221 16.82 2.82 11.27
C ARG A 221 15.86 3.87 10.72
N GLU A 222 15.23 3.57 9.59
CA GLU A 222 14.27 4.42 8.92
C GLU A 222 13.04 4.69 9.79
N CYS A 223 12.49 3.65 10.44
CA CYS A 223 11.35 3.82 11.35
C CYS A 223 11.74 4.57 12.63
N ILE A 224 12.92 4.30 13.20
CA ILE A 224 13.40 5.04 14.38
C ILE A 224 13.54 6.53 14.05
N ARG A 225 14.15 6.87 12.90
CA ARG A 225 14.27 8.28 12.46
C ARG A 225 12.92 8.92 12.22
N TYR A 226 11.97 8.18 11.64
CA TYR A 226 10.60 8.65 11.49
C TYR A 226 9.95 8.97 12.85
N CYS A 227 10.22 8.18 13.89
CA CYS A 227 9.75 8.45 15.25
C CYS A 227 10.45 9.67 15.89
N GLU A 228 11.74 9.88 15.61
CA GLU A 228 12.48 11.08 16.06
C GLU A 228 11.84 12.36 15.52
N GLU A 229 11.34 12.36 14.27
CA GLU A 229 10.67 13.51 13.65
C GLU A 229 9.27 13.82 14.23
N LEU A 230 8.71 12.91 15.03
CA LEU A 230 7.39 13.07 15.66
C LEU A 230 7.45 13.64 17.09
N ILE A 231 8.64 13.70 17.70
CA ILE A 231 8.90 14.23 19.05
C ILE A 231 9.13 15.74 18.99
#